data_AF-A0A5P9NLY6-F1
#
_entry.id   AF-A0A5P9NLY6-F1
#
_cell.length_a   1.000
_cell.length_b   1.000
_cell.length_c   1.000
_cell.angle_alpha   90.00
_cell.angle_beta   90.00
_cell.angle_gamma   90.00
#
_symmetry.space_group_name_H-M   'P 1'
#
loop_
_entity.id
_entity.type
_entity.pdbx_description
1 polymer ?
#
loop_
_entity_poly.entity_id
_entity_poly.type
_entity_poly.pdbx_seq_one_letter_code
_entity_poly.pdbx_strand_id
1 'polypeptide(L)'
;MSNIEQQAGLTRRQSLKWLAAVTATITTPLITGCEATVIEAAKLAGRWPDLQLDPIVAPGYGTDPALIAPAPAPWPLTMTPAQRRITTTVLDLLIPRENEYPSASEAGVVELVDEWISAPYPEQQETRPEILSALVWFDEESQRRYDRPFTEASMQQQLAIFDDIAYEEAESKLQYAYISRVFDGLRTLASIAYFSSPEGVKDMGYVGNVPIAGDYPGPTPEAMQHLEKALAELGLSEHAYG
;
A
#
# COMPACT_ATOMS: atom_id res chain seq x y z
N MET A 1 -36.48 50.89 36.84
CA MET A 1 -36.78 49.46 36.56
C MET A 1 -37.26 49.35 35.11
N SER A 2 -36.40 48.88 34.21
CA SER A 2 -36.79 48.35 32.90
C SER A 2 -35.71 47.41 32.39
N ASN A 3 -36.17 46.36 31.72
CA ASN A 3 -35.53 45.07 31.52
C ASN A 3 -34.20 45.10 30.75
N ILE A 4 -33.29 44.23 31.18
CA ILE A 4 -32.09 43.83 30.45
C ILE A 4 -32.54 42.91 29.30
N GLU A 5 -32.42 43.37 28.06
CA GLU A 5 -32.51 42.50 26.89
C GLU A 5 -31.26 41.62 26.82
N GLN A 6 -31.46 40.31 26.96
CA GLN A 6 -30.44 39.30 26.71
C GLN A 6 -30.11 39.32 25.21
N GLN A 7 -28.91 39.76 24.86
CA GLN A 7 -28.34 39.58 23.52
C GLN A 7 -28.28 38.08 23.19
N ALA A 8 -29.01 37.70 22.14
CA ALA A 8 -29.05 36.33 21.62
C ALA A 8 -27.66 35.93 21.08
N GLY A 9 -26.92 35.18 21.89
CA GLY A 9 -25.71 34.48 21.45
C GLY A 9 -26.04 33.36 20.47
N LEU A 10 -25.12 33.09 19.53
CA LEU A 10 -25.19 31.97 18.59
C LEU A 10 -25.53 30.67 19.33
N THR A 11 -26.55 29.96 18.85
CA THR A 11 -26.90 28.66 19.43
C THR A 11 -25.80 27.64 19.16
N ARG A 12 -25.62 26.65 20.06
CA ARG A 12 -24.61 25.57 19.90
C ARG A 12 -24.65 24.90 18.52
N ARG A 13 -25.85 24.73 17.95
CA ARG A 13 -26.06 24.17 16.60
C ARG A 13 -25.59 25.10 15.49
N GLN A 14 -25.76 26.42 15.66
CA GLN A 14 -25.25 27.42 14.72
C GLN A 14 -23.73 27.52 14.79
N SER A 15 -23.16 27.47 16.00
CA SER A 15 -21.71 27.43 16.19
C SER A 15 -21.09 26.19 15.54
N LEU A 16 -21.70 25.01 15.68
CA LEU A 16 -21.23 23.78 15.03
C LEU A 16 -21.32 23.82 13.50
N LYS A 17 -22.39 24.41 12.95
CA LYS A 17 -22.52 24.62 11.50
C LYS A 17 -21.48 25.60 10.96
N TRP A 18 -21.19 26.65 11.71
CA TRP A 18 -20.15 27.62 11.36
C TRP A 18 -18.75 27.01 11.46
N LEU A 19 -18.47 26.23 12.52
CA LEU A 19 -17.20 25.54 12.65
C LEU A 19 -16.95 24.59 11.47
N ALA A 20 -17.97 23.82 11.07
CA ALA A 20 -17.91 22.93 9.92
C ALA A 20 -17.72 23.66 8.57
N ALA A 21 -18.27 24.87 8.43
CA ALA A 21 -18.09 25.69 7.23
C ALA A 21 -16.70 26.34 7.17
N VAL A 22 -16.13 26.70 8.32
CA VAL A 22 -14.80 27.32 8.42
C VAL A 22 -13.69 26.28 8.18
N THR A 23 -13.83 25.03 8.66
CA THR A 23 -12.84 23.97 8.38
C THR A 23 -12.74 23.61 6.90
N ALA A 24 -13.81 23.80 6.11
CA ALA A 24 -13.78 23.51 4.67
C ALA A 24 -12.98 24.54 3.82
N THR A 25 -12.45 25.61 4.43
CA THR A 25 -11.78 26.71 3.69
C THR A 25 -10.32 26.96 4.08
N ILE A 26 -9.72 26.18 4.98
CA ILE A 26 -8.32 26.38 5.39
C ILE A 26 -7.39 25.55 4.51
N THR A 27 -6.87 26.16 3.46
CA THR A 27 -5.70 25.67 2.71
C THR A 27 -4.42 26.19 3.36
N THR A 28 -3.78 25.41 4.25
CA THR A 28 -2.31 25.29 4.54
C THR A 28 -2.00 24.76 5.96
N PRO A 29 -0.82 24.12 6.19
CA PRO A 29 -0.64 23.09 7.22
C PRO A 29 -0.03 23.59 8.55
N LEU A 30 -0.02 22.66 9.52
CA LEU A 30 0.58 22.65 10.87
C LEU A 30 -0.33 23.06 12.04
N ILE A 31 -0.87 22.03 12.72
CA ILE A 31 -0.70 21.70 14.15
C ILE A 31 -1.16 20.24 14.29
N THR A 32 -0.46 19.44 15.08
CA THR A 32 -0.56 17.98 15.26
C THR A 32 -1.90 17.44 15.81
N GLY A 33 -2.94 18.28 15.88
CA GLY A 33 -4.34 17.86 16.08
C GLY A 33 -5.20 17.96 14.81
N CYS A 34 -4.69 18.61 13.76
CA CYS A 34 -5.38 18.78 12.47
C CYS A 34 -5.38 17.46 11.68
N GLU A 35 -4.35 16.63 11.81
CA GLU A 35 -4.18 15.40 11.04
C GLU A 35 -5.30 14.39 11.32
N ALA A 36 -5.62 14.12 12.59
CA ALA A 36 -6.74 13.25 12.94
C ALA A 36 -8.09 13.80 12.44
N THR A 37 -8.33 15.12 12.56
CA THR A 37 -9.58 15.73 12.06
C THR A 37 -9.68 15.70 10.54
N VAL A 38 -8.56 15.83 9.83
CA VAL A 38 -8.50 15.74 8.36
C VAL A 38 -8.69 14.30 7.91
N ILE A 39 -8.10 13.33 8.61
CA ILE A 39 -8.32 11.90 8.36
C ILE A 39 -9.78 11.54 8.53
N GLU A 40 -10.41 11.93 9.65
CA GLU A 40 -11.84 11.69 9.88
C GLU A 40 -12.73 12.36 8.83
N ALA A 41 -12.40 13.60 8.43
CA ALA A 41 -13.13 14.28 7.36
C ALA A 41 -12.98 13.58 6.00
N ALA A 42 -11.78 13.08 5.68
CA ALA A 42 -11.51 12.32 4.46
C ALA A 42 -12.23 10.97 4.47
N LYS A 43 -12.18 10.22 5.58
CA LYS A 43 -12.93 8.98 5.78
C LYS A 43 -14.43 9.21 5.59
N LEU A 44 -14.99 10.26 6.19
CA LEU A 44 -16.40 10.60 6.04
C LEU A 44 -16.76 10.99 4.61
N ALA A 45 -15.95 11.84 3.96
CA ALA A 45 -16.17 12.28 2.58
C ALA A 45 -16.10 11.10 1.58
N GLY A 46 -15.16 10.18 1.81
CA GLY A 46 -14.92 9.00 0.98
C GLY A 46 -15.80 7.80 1.31
N ARG A 47 -16.70 7.92 2.31
CA ARG A 47 -17.54 6.82 2.82
C ARG A 47 -16.70 5.59 3.19
N TRP A 48 -15.62 5.82 3.93
CA TRP A 48 -14.73 4.75 4.36
C TRP A 48 -15.46 3.72 5.23
N PRO A 49 -15.46 2.43 4.88
CA PRO A 49 -16.05 1.38 5.69
C PRO A 49 -15.09 1.04 6.83
N ASP A 50 -15.07 1.85 7.89
CA ASP A 50 -14.11 1.78 9.01
C ASP A 50 -14.30 0.50 9.85
N LEU A 51 -13.82 -0.64 9.34
CA LEU A 51 -14.03 -1.95 9.95
C LEU A 51 -13.36 -2.04 11.32
N GLN A 52 -14.15 -2.40 12.33
CA GLN A 52 -13.66 -2.71 13.66
C GLN A 52 -13.37 -4.22 13.74
N LEU A 53 -12.09 -4.57 13.84
CA LEU A 53 -11.63 -5.96 13.85
C LEU A 53 -10.96 -6.27 15.18
N ASP A 54 -11.26 -7.43 15.75
CA ASP A 54 -10.52 -7.93 16.90
C ASP A 54 -9.09 -8.30 16.48
N PRO A 55 -8.05 -7.87 17.24
CA PRO A 55 -6.67 -8.22 16.93
C PRO A 55 -6.44 -9.72 16.96
N ILE A 56 -5.64 -10.22 16.02
CA ILE A 56 -5.17 -11.60 16.03
C ILE A 56 -4.07 -11.73 17.08
N VAL A 57 -4.31 -12.59 18.06
CA VAL A 57 -3.35 -12.93 19.11
C VAL A 57 -2.91 -14.37 18.91
N ALA A 58 -1.68 -14.56 18.44
CA ALA A 58 -1.06 -15.86 18.24
C ALA A 58 0.46 -15.77 18.52
N PRO A 59 1.13 -16.91 18.81
CA PRO A 59 2.59 -16.94 18.88
C PRO A 59 3.21 -16.44 17.57
N GLY A 60 4.28 -15.65 17.63
CA GLY A 60 5.09 -15.30 16.46
C GLY A 60 6.07 -16.43 16.08
N TYR A 61 6.83 -16.24 15.00
CA TYR A 61 7.97 -17.10 14.63
C TYR A 61 9.17 -16.96 15.58
N GLY A 62 9.15 -15.98 16.50
CA GLY A 62 10.31 -15.61 17.31
C GLY A 62 11.27 -14.72 16.53
N THR A 63 12.49 -14.54 17.06
CA THR A 63 13.52 -13.66 16.44
C THR A 63 14.45 -14.38 15.46
N ASP A 64 14.44 -15.72 15.43
CA ASP A 64 15.33 -16.55 14.60
C ASP A 64 14.53 -17.65 13.88
N PRO A 65 13.95 -17.34 12.71
CA PRO A 65 13.16 -18.31 11.95
C PRO A 65 14.06 -19.35 11.27
N ALA A 66 13.66 -20.63 11.32
CA ALA A 66 14.37 -21.69 10.62
C ALA A 66 14.20 -21.57 9.09
N LEU A 67 15.22 -21.12 8.37
CA LEU A 67 15.14 -20.87 6.92
C LEU A 67 15.28 -22.14 6.05
N ILE A 68 15.86 -23.21 6.58
CA ILE A 68 16.13 -24.45 5.82
C ILE A 68 14.88 -25.36 5.78
N ALA A 69 14.11 -25.37 6.86
CA ALA A 69 12.87 -26.11 6.99
C ALA A 69 11.90 -25.29 7.85
N PRO A 70 11.31 -24.22 7.28
CA PRO A 70 10.43 -23.34 8.03
C PRO A 70 9.23 -24.12 8.56
N ALA A 71 8.97 -23.98 9.86
CA ALA A 71 7.74 -24.48 10.44
C ALA A 71 6.55 -23.72 9.83
N PRO A 72 5.38 -24.37 9.66
CA PRO A 72 4.16 -23.67 9.27
C PRO A 72 3.88 -22.49 10.21
N ALA A 73 3.26 -21.44 9.68
CA ALA A 73 2.81 -20.32 10.49
C ALA A 73 1.94 -20.82 11.66
N PRO A 74 2.21 -20.37 12.90
CA PRO A 74 1.41 -20.76 14.06
C PRO A 74 0.04 -20.07 14.12
N TRP A 75 -0.31 -19.22 13.15
CA TRP A 75 -1.62 -18.58 12.99
C TRP A 75 -2.32 -19.06 11.72
N PRO A 76 -3.68 -19.09 11.70
CA PRO A 76 -4.43 -19.41 10.50
C PRO A 76 -4.54 -18.21 9.55
N LEU A 77 -4.67 -18.49 8.26
CA LEU A 77 -5.07 -17.50 7.26
C LEU A 77 -6.53 -17.06 7.50
N THR A 78 -6.80 -15.78 7.24
CA THR A 78 -8.07 -15.15 7.62
C THR A 78 -8.84 -14.54 6.46
N MET A 79 -8.24 -14.40 5.27
CA MET A 79 -8.94 -13.84 4.12
C MET A 79 -10.05 -14.77 3.65
N THR A 80 -11.27 -14.23 3.53
CA THR A 80 -12.41 -14.98 3.00
C THR A 80 -12.29 -15.19 1.48
N PRO A 81 -13.01 -16.17 0.88
CA PRO A 81 -12.99 -16.36 -0.56
C PRO A 81 -13.42 -15.13 -1.37
N ALA A 82 -14.34 -14.31 -0.85
CA ALA A 82 -14.79 -13.09 -1.50
C ALA A 82 -13.70 -12.00 -1.47
N GLN A 83 -13.10 -11.78 -0.30
CA GLN A 83 -11.97 -10.86 -0.15
C GLN A 83 -10.81 -11.28 -1.04
N ARG A 84 -10.48 -12.58 -1.10
CA ARG A 84 -9.43 -13.11 -1.97
C ARG A 84 -9.65 -12.78 -3.44
N ARG A 85 -10.88 -12.89 -3.95
CA ARG A 85 -11.19 -12.52 -5.35
C ARG A 85 -10.99 -11.02 -5.62
N ILE A 86 -11.40 -10.15 -4.68
CA ILE A 86 -11.18 -8.71 -4.80
C ILE A 86 -9.68 -8.41 -4.77
N THR A 87 -8.96 -8.97 -3.79
CA THR A 87 -7.50 -8.85 -3.68
C THR A 87 -6.80 -9.28 -4.97
N THR A 88 -7.12 -10.46 -5.52
CA THR A 88 -6.59 -10.92 -6.81
C THR A 88 -6.81 -9.89 -7.92
N THR A 89 -8.04 -9.38 -8.06
CA THR A 89 -8.38 -8.38 -9.09
C THR A 89 -7.57 -7.10 -8.90
N VAL A 90 -7.49 -6.58 -7.67
CA VAL A 90 -6.73 -5.36 -7.34
C VAL A 90 -5.24 -5.55 -7.62
N LEU A 91 -4.65 -6.67 -7.20
CA LEU A 91 -3.23 -6.93 -7.36
C LEU A 91 -2.83 -7.16 -8.82
N ASP A 92 -3.67 -7.84 -9.61
CA ASP A 92 -3.42 -8.05 -11.05
C ASP A 92 -3.61 -6.76 -11.87
N LEU A 93 -4.38 -5.78 -11.37
CA LEU A 93 -4.43 -4.44 -11.95
C LEU A 93 -3.18 -3.62 -11.61
N LEU A 94 -2.59 -3.82 -10.42
CA LEU A 94 -1.36 -3.17 -9.99
C LEU A 94 -0.13 -3.72 -10.74
N ILE A 95 -0.03 -5.04 -10.84
CA ILE A 95 1.09 -5.75 -11.47
C ILE A 95 0.50 -6.77 -12.45
N PRO A 96 0.15 -6.34 -13.68
CA PRO A 96 -0.45 -7.20 -14.68
C PRO A 96 0.55 -8.19 -15.26
N ARG A 97 0.04 -9.15 -16.03
CA ARG A 97 0.87 -9.98 -16.92
C ARG A 97 1.58 -9.09 -17.93
N GLU A 98 2.90 -9.22 -18.04
CA GLU A 98 3.68 -8.58 -19.10
C GLU A 98 4.60 -9.59 -19.80
N ASN A 99 4.29 -9.94 -21.06
CA ASN A 99 5.06 -10.90 -21.84
C ASN A 99 5.25 -12.26 -21.11
N GLU A 100 6.49 -12.56 -20.72
CA GLU A 100 6.87 -13.76 -19.98
C GLU A 100 6.81 -13.60 -18.46
N TYR A 101 6.59 -12.37 -17.97
CA TYR A 101 6.51 -12.05 -16.55
C TYR A 101 5.08 -12.26 -16.03
N PRO A 102 4.92 -13.04 -14.96
CA PRO A 102 3.60 -13.37 -14.42
C PRO A 102 2.95 -12.16 -13.73
N SER A 103 1.64 -12.23 -13.48
CA SER A 103 0.91 -11.21 -12.74
C SER A 103 1.18 -11.39 -11.25
N ALA A 104 0.80 -10.40 -10.43
CA ALA A 104 0.92 -10.52 -8.97
C ALA A 104 0.28 -11.80 -8.41
N SER A 105 -0.92 -12.18 -8.87
CA SER A 105 -1.58 -13.39 -8.38
C SER A 105 -0.82 -14.66 -8.74
N GLU A 106 -0.24 -14.75 -9.94
CA GLU A 106 0.52 -15.93 -10.36
C GLU A 106 1.92 -16.01 -9.74
N ALA A 107 2.45 -14.89 -9.24
CA ALA A 107 3.68 -14.84 -8.46
C ALA A 107 3.46 -15.08 -6.95
N GLY A 108 2.23 -15.43 -6.52
CA GLY A 108 1.92 -15.74 -5.12
C GLY A 108 1.75 -14.52 -4.21
N VAL A 109 1.59 -13.32 -4.77
CA VAL A 109 1.44 -12.08 -3.98
C VAL A 109 0.13 -12.07 -3.19
N VAL A 110 -0.94 -12.68 -3.70
CA VAL A 110 -2.24 -12.75 -3.02
C VAL A 110 -2.11 -13.54 -1.71
N GLU A 111 -1.39 -14.66 -1.74
CA GLU A 111 -1.11 -15.51 -0.59
C GLU A 111 -0.25 -14.76 0.45
N LEU A 112 0.74 -13.99 0.00
CA LEU A 112 1.56 -13.16 0.88
C LEU A 112 0.72 -12.07 1.56
N VAL A 113 -0.21 -11.43 0.86
CA VAL A 113 -1.11 -10.44 1.47
C VAL A 113 -2.04 -11.10 2.50
N ASP A 114 -2.56 -12.30 2.24
CA ASP A 114 -3.36 -13.07 3.23
C ASP A 114 -2.54 -13.42 4.47
N GLU A 115 -1.30 -13.85 4.28
CA GLU A 115 -0.34 -14.10 5.37
C GLU A 115 -0.08 -12.81 6.18
N TRP A 116 0.19 -11.70 5.49
CA TRP A 116 0.46 -10.40 6.10
C TRP A 116 -0.70 -9.95 6.98
N ILE A 117 -1.93 -9.93 6.47
CA ILE A 117 -3.09 -9.48 7.26
C ILE A 117 -3.41 -10.45 8.41
N SER A 118 -3.00 -11.72 8.30
CA SER A 118 -3.29 -12.76 9.30
C SER A 118 -2.24 -12.84 10.40
N ALA A 119 -1.05 -12.26 10.20
CA ALA A 119 0.04 -12.36 11.16
C ALA A 119 -0.19 -11.52 12.43
N PRO A 120 0.14 -12.03 13.63
CA PRO A 120 -0.20 -11.42 14.93
C PRO A 120 0.72 -10.25 15.34
N TYR A 121 1.59 -9.79 14.45
CA TYR A 121 2.59 -8.78 14.76
C TYR A 121 1.96 -7.36 14.73
N PRO A 122 2.47 -6.41 15.55
CA PRO A 122 1.86 -5.09 15.70
C PRO A 122 1.62 -4.34 14.39
N GLU A 123 2.62 -4.27 13.50
CA GLU A 123 2.52 -3.57 12.21
C GLU A 123 1.45 -4.18 11.28
N GLN A 124 1.36 -5.51 11.27
CA GLN A 124 0.34 -6.26 10.54
C GLN A 124 -1.06 -6.02 11.13
N GLN A 125 -1.18 -5.94 12.45
CA GLN A 125 -2.45 -5.63 13.11
C GLN A 125 -2.89 -4.18 12.92
N GLU A 126 -1.96 -3.24 12.73
CA GLU A 126 -2.25 -1.85 12.37
C GLU A 126 -2.75 -1.73 10.91
N THR A 127 -2.14 -2.47 9.98
CA THR A 127 -2.47 -2.40 8.54
C THR A 127 -3.66 -3.28 8.13
N ARG A 128 -3.92 -4.39 8.84
CA ARG A 128 -5.05 -5.31 8.61
C ARG A 128 -6.41 -4.62 8.43
N PRO A 129 -6.87 -3.75 9.36
CA PRO A 129 -8.17 -3.09 9.21
C PRO A 129 -8.21 -2.17 8.00
N GLU A 130 -7.11 -1.51 7.64
CA GLU A 130 -7.04 -0.64 6.47
C GLU A 130 -7.20 -1.45 5.17
N ILE A 131 -6.45 -2.54 5.02
CA ILE A 131 -6.53 -3.41 3.83
C ILE A 131 -7.93 -4.01 3.68
N LEU A 132 -8.48 -4.58 4.75
CA LEU A 132 -9.81 -5.21 4.68
C LEU A 132 -10.94 -4.20 4.43
N SER A 133 -10.82 -2.99 4.98
CA SER A 133 -11.75 -1.89 4.69
C SER A 133 -11.62 -1.42 3.23
N ALA A 134 -10.40 -1.37 2.66
CA ALA A 134 -10.21 -1.04 1.26
C ALA A 134 -10.89 -2.05 0.32
N LEU A 135 -10.84 -3.36 0.64
CA LEU A 135 -11.53 -4.38 -0.16
C LEU A 135 -13.05 -4.17 -0.17
N VAL A 136 -13.63 -3.79 0.97
CA VAL A 136 -15.07 -3.43 1.05
C VAL A 136 -15.33 -2.17 0.24
N TRP A 137 -14.46 -1.15 0.35
CA TRP A 137 -14.60 0.10 -0.39
C TRP A 137 -14.61 -0.12 -1.91
N PHE A 138 -13.74 -0.99 -2.45
CA PHE A 138 -13.75 -1.31 -3.89
C PHE A 138 -15.09 -1.89 -4.34
N ASP A 139 -15.64 -2.82 -3.57
CA ASP A 139 -16.92 -3.47 -3.88
C ASP A 139 -18.09 -2.48 -3.77
N GLU A 140 -18.14 -1.67 -2.71
CA GLU A 140 -19.16 -0.63 -2.52
C GLU A 140 -19.09 0.46 -3.59
N GLU A 141 -17.88 0.87 -3.99
CA GLU A 141 -17.69 1.90 -5.01
C GLU A 141 -18.09 1.39 -6.40
N SER A 142 -17.79 0.12 -6.72
CA SER A 142 -18.29 -0.54 -7.91
C SER A 142 -19.82 -0.65 -7.91
N GLN A 143 -20.40 -1.10 -6.80
CA GLN A 143 -21.86 -1.20 -6.66
C GLN A 143 -22.52 0.17 -6.88
N ARG A 144 -21.96 1.22 -6.28
CA ARG A 144 -22.49 2.59 -6.40
C ARG A 144 -22.41 3.15 -7.82
N ARG A 145 -21.34 2.87 -8.56
CA ARG A 145 -21.12 3.40 -9.91
C ARG A 145 -21.81 2.59 -11.00
N TYR A 146 -21.88 1.27 -10.82
CA TYR A 146 -22.16 0.32 -11.90
C TYR A 146 -23.17 -0.77 -11.55
N ASP A 147 -23.74 -0.73 -10.33
CA ASP A 147 -24.73 -1.67 -9.80
C ASP A 147 -24.30 -3.15 -9.89
N ARG A 148 -23.01 -3.40 -9.60
CA ARG A 148 -22.40 -4.73 -9.64
C ARG A 148 -21.20 -4.86 -8.69
N PRO A 149 -20.88 -6.07 -8.23
CA PRO A 149 -19.65 -6.34 -7.49
C PRO A 149 -18.41 -5.91 -8.28
N PHE A 150 -17.35 -5.47 -7.59
CA PHE A 150 -16.11 -5.02 -8.23
C PHE A 150 -15.47 -6.10 -9.12
N THR A 151 -15.51 -7.34 -8.65
CA THR A 151 -14.96 -8.50 -9.38
C THR A 151 -15.79 -8.89 -10.62
N GLU A 152 -17.03 -8.40 -10.73
CA GLU A 152 -17.93 -8.61 -11.87
C GLU A 152 -18.02 -7.36 -12.77
N ALA A 153 -17.35 -6.27 -12.40
CA ALA A 153 -17.22 -5.09 -13.24
C ALA A 153 -16.32 -5.36 -14.45
N SER A 154 -16.61 -4.69 -15.56
CA SER A 154 -15.72 -4.77 -16.73
C SER A 154 -14.35 -4.19 -16.39
N MET A 155 -13.30 -4.65 -17.09
CA MET A 155 -11.94 -4.12 -16.92
C MET A 155 -11.89 -2.58 -16.98
N GLN A 156 -12.63 -1.98 -17.93
CA GLN A 156 -12.70 -0.52 -18.04
C GLN A 156 -13.33 0.15 -16.80
N GLN A 157 -14.34 -0.47 -16.21
CA GLN A 157 -15.01 0.03 -14.99
C GLN A 157 -14.12 -0.11 -13.76
N GLN A 158 -13.38 -1.22 -13.65
CA GLN A 158 -12.40 -1.44 -12.59
C GLN A 158 -11.26 -0.41 -12.67
N LEU A 159 -10.68 -0.23 -13.86
CA LEU A 159 -9.65 0.78 -14.13
C LEU A 159 -10.13 2.20 -13.82
N ALA A 160 -11.36 2.55 -14.17
CA ALA A 160 -11.91 3.87 -13.84
C ALA A 160 -12.04 4.13 -12.33
N ILE A 161 -12.21 3.10 -11.50
CA ILE A 161 -12.16 3.24 -10.02
C ILE A 161 -10.70 3.38 -9.57
N PHE A 162 -9.81 2.59 -10.15
CA PHE A 162 -8.36 2.63 -9.88
C PHE A 162 -7.74 3.99 -10.20
N ASP A 163 -8.04 4.56 -11.37
CA ASP A 163 -7.49 5.83 -11.85
C ASP A 163 -7.84 7.01 -10.92
N ASP A 164 -8.97 6.92 -10.19
CA ASP A 164 -9.36 7.96 -9.24
C ASP A 164 -8.50 8.00 -7.98
N ILE A 165 -7.80 6.90 -7.66
CA ILE A 165 -7.05 6.71 -6.40
C ILE A 165 -5.56 6.43 -6.63
N ALA A 166 -5.15 6.15 -7.88
CA ALA A 166 -3.81 5.65 -8.16
C ALA A 166 -2.72 6.73 -8.20
N TYR A 167 -3.07 8.00 -8.39
CA TYR A 167 -2.10 9.08 -8.59
C TYR A 167 -2.11 10.05 -7.40
N GLU A 168 -1.01 10.78 -7.19
CA GLU A 168 -0.83 11.71 -6.07
C GLU A 168 -1.93 12.80 -6.04
N GLU A 169 -2.46 13.20 -7.19
CA GLU A 169 -3.57 14.14 -7.29
C GLU A 169 -4.86 13.63 -6.64
N ALA A 170 -5.01 12.32 -6.47
CA ALA A 170 -6.15 11.75 -5.76
C ALA A 170 -6.19 12.20 -4.29
N GLU A 171 -5.03 12.42 -3.66
CA GLU A 171 -4.93 12.92 -2.29
C GLU A 171 -5.45 14.35 -2.14
N SER A 172 -5.45 15.12 -3.23
CA SER A 172 -6.03 16.47 -3.26
C SER A 172 -7.57 16.46 -3.26
N LYS A 173 -8.20 15.34 -3.62
CA LYS A 173 -9.65 15.17 -3.60
C LYS A 173 -10.05 14.53 -2.26
N LEU A 174 -10.67 15.31 -1.38
CA LEU A 174 -11.00 14.85 -0.01
C LEU A 174 -11.74 13.51 0.05
N GLN A 175 -12.62 13.23 -0.93
CA GLN A 175 -13.36 11.96 -1.02
C GLN A 175 -12.51 10.73 -1.40
N TYR A 176 -11.31 10.94 -1.93
CA TYR A 176 -10.37 9.87 -2.29
C TYR A 176 -9.10 9.89 -1.44
N ALA A 177 -8.85 10.95 -0.67
CA ALA A 177 -7.60 11.11 0.06
C ALA A 177 -7.24 9.91 0.97
N TYR A 178 -8.19 9.43 1.77
CA TYR A 178 -7.90 8.32 2.68
C TYR A 178 -7.72 6.97 1.96
N ILE A 179 -8.59 6.64 1.01
CA ILE A 179 -8.45 5.41 0.21
C ILE A 179 -7.17 5.43 -0.63
N SER A 180 -6.77 6.58 -1.18
CA SER A 180 -5.54 6.70 -1.99
C SER A 180 -4.31 6.41 -1.16
N ARG A 181 -4.24 6.94 0.08
CA ARG A 181 -3.18 6.61 1.04
C ARG A 181 -3.12 5.11 1.35
N VAL A 182 -4.26 4.49 1.67
CA VAL A 182 -4.32 3.05 1.98
C VAL A 182 -3.93 2.22 0.76
N PHE A 183 -4.39 2.64 -0.42
CA PHE A 183 -4.08 2.00 -1.69
C PHE A 183 -2.59 2.08 -2.03
N ASP A 184 -1.92 3.19 -1.74
CA ASP A 184 -0.47 3.31 -1.91
C ASP A 184 0.32 2.38 -0.97
N GLY A 185 -0.15 2.20 0.27
CA GLY A 185 0.38 1.20 1.18
C GLY A 185 0.23 -0.24 0.63
N LEU A 186 -0.95 -0.57 0.09
CA LEU A 186 -1.19 -1.88 -0.54
C LEU A 186 -0.32 -2.07 -1.79
N ARG A 187 -0.16 -1.04 -2.63
CA ARG A 187 0.75 -1.07 -3.79
C ARG A 187 2.19 -1.31 -3.38
N THR A 188 2.64 -0.65 -2.32
CA THR A 188 3.99 -0.81 -1.78
C THR A 188 4.20 -2.24 -1.30
N LEU A 189 3.27 -2.78 -0.50
CA LEU A 189 3.31 -4.18 -0.05
C LEU A 189 3.33 -5.15 -1.23
N ALA A 190 2.47 -4.95 -2.23
CA ALA A 190 2.40 -5.80 -3.43
C ALA A 190 3.70 -5.76 -4.23
N SER A 191 4.32 -4.59 -4.38
CA SER A 191 5.58 -4.41 -5.11
C SER A 191 6.73 -5.09 -4.38
N ILE A 192 6.85 -4.89 -3.06
CA ILE A 192 7.85 -5.57 -2.23
C ILE A 192 7.69 -7.08 -2.35
N ALA A 193 6.46 -7.58 -2.26
CA ALA A 193 6.15 -9.00 -2.36
C ALA A 193 6.52 -9.58 -3.73
N TYR A 194 6.08 -8.95 -4.82
CA TYR A 194 6.36 -9.41 -6.18
C TYR A 194 7.85 -9.44 -6.47
N PHE A 195 8.57 -8.34 -6.22
CA PHE A 195 10.00 -8.24 -6.50
C PHE A 195 10.89 -9.02 -5.51
N SER A 196 10.30 -9.60 -4.46
CA SER A 196 10.96 -10.58 -3.59
C SER A 196 10.70 -12.03 -4.02
N SER A 197 9.75 -12.27 -4.94
CA SER A 197 9.47 -13.60 -5.48
C SER A 197 10.54 -14.01 -6.51
N PRO A 198 10.72 -15.32 -6.78
CA PRO A 198 11.61 -15.78 -7.85
C PRO A 198 11.32 -15.13 -9.21
N GLU A 199 10.04 -14.91 -9.51
CA GLU A 199 9.54 -14.30 -10.74
C GLU A 199 9.92 -12.82 -10.81
N GLY A 200 9.66 -12.03 -9.77
CA GLY A 200 10.00 -10.61 -9.75
C GLY A 200 11.51 -10.34 -9.66
N VAL A 201 12.27 -11.19 -8.97
CA VAL A 201 13.75 -11.14 -8.98
C VAL A 201 14.29 -11.34 -10.40
N LYS A 202 13.70 -12.28 -11.15
CA LYS A 202 14.05 -12.51 -12.57
C LYS A 202 13.66 -11.32 -13.44
N ASP A 203 12.50 -10.71 -13.20
CA ASP A 203 12.02 -9.52 -13.92
C ASP A 203 12.97 -8.33 -13.78
N MET A 204 13.46 -8.05 -12.56
CA MET A 204 14.48 -7.01 -12.34
C MET A 204 15.84 -7.29 -12.98
N GLY A 205 16.08 -8.51 -13.49
CA GLY A 205 17.39 -8.95 -13.98
C GLY A 205 18.44 -9.08 -12.87
N TYR A 206 18.02 -9.29 -11.62
CA TYR A 206 18.94 -9.39 -10.49
C TYR A 206 19.58 -10.77 -10.40
N VAL A 207 20.91 -10.83 -10.42
CA VAL A 207 21.70 -12.09 -10.41
C VAL A 207 22.46 -12.31 -9.08
N GLY A 208 22.40 -11.36 -8.14
CA GLY A 208 23.26 -11.36 -6.95
C GLY A 208 23.01 -12.51 -5.94
N ASN A 209 21.85 -13.16 -6.00
CA ASN A 209 21.51 -14.30 -5.13
C ASN A 209 21.84 -15.66 -5.77
N VAL A 210 22.43 -15.69 -6.98
CA VAL A 210 22.86 -16.94 -7.61
C VAL A 210 24.22 -17.35 -7.05
N PRO A 211 24.34 -18.53 -6.44
CA PRO A 211 25.64 -19.01 -5.97
C PRO A 211 26.60 -19.15 -7.14
N ILE A 212 27.78 -18.53 -7.04
CA ILE A 212 28.86 -18.77 -7.97
C ILE A 212 29.54 -20.08 -7.58
N ALA A 213 29.49 -21.07 -8.47
CA ALA A 213 30.20 -22.31 -8.26
C ALA A 213 31.70 -22.11 -8.55
N GLY A 214 32.55 -22.31 -7.54
CA GLY A 214 34.00 -22.19 -7.66
C GLY A 214 34.54 -20.80 -7.31
N ASP A 215 35.73 -20.49 -7.80
CA ASP A 215 36.38 -19.21 -7.54
C ASP A 215 35.59 -18.06 -8.18
N TYR A 216 35.48 -16.95 -7.45
CA TYR A 216 34.83 -15.75 -7.96
C TYR A 216 35.56 -15.28 -9.23
N PRO A 217 34.88 -15.18 -10.39
CA PRO A 217 35.53 -14.95 -11.68
C PRO A 217 36.13 -13.53 -11.82
N GLY A 218 35.84 -12.64 -10.87
CA GLY A 218 36.25 -11.24 -10.94
C GLY A 218 35.45 -10.44 -11.98
N PRO A 219 35.78 -9.15 -12.17
CA PRO A 219 35.20 -8.32 -13.22
C PRO A 219 35.54 -8.86 -14.61
N THR A 220 34.68 -8.62 -15.60
CA THR A 220 34.97 -9.02 -16.98
C THR A 220 36.15 -8.24 -17.56
N PRO A 221 36.87 -8.79 -18.55
CA PRO A 221 37.96 -8.06 -19.23
C PRO A 221 37.50 -6.70 -19.79
N GLU A 222 36.28 -6.62 -20.32
CA GLU A 222 35.69 -5.38 -20.82
C GLU A 222 35.45 -4.36 -19.69
N ALA A 223 34.97 -4.82 -18.54
CA ALA A 223 34.80 -3.97 -17.35
C ALA A 223 36.14 -3.46 -16.82
N MET A 224 37.17 -4.32 -16.82
CA MET A 224 38.54 -3.94 -16.45
C MET A 224 39.10 -2.89 -17.41
N GLN A 225 38.94 -3.09 -18.72
CA GLN A 225 39.39 -2.12 -19.72
C GLN A 225 38.66 -0.78 -19.61
N HIS A 226 37.36 -0.81 -19.31
CA HIS A 226 36.58 0.40 -19.04
C HIS A 226 37.09 1.14 -17.81
N LEU A 227 37.34 0.42 -16.71
CA LEU A 227 37.91 0.98 -15.47
C LEU A 227 39.29 1.59 -15.71
N GLU A 228 40.18 0.87 -16.39
CA GLU A 228 41.53 1.36 -16.71
C GLU A 228 41.50 2.65 -17.53
N LYS A 229 40.58 2.73 -18.50
CA LYS A 229 40.36 3.95 -19.28
C LYS A 229 39.91 5.11 -18.40
N ALA A 230 38.93 4.89 -17.52
CA ALA A 230 38.44 5.92 -16.61
C ALA A 230 39.53 6.41 -15.64
N LEU A 231 40.36 5.50 -15.13
CA LEU A 231 41.49 5.84 -14.26
C LEU A 231 42.56 6.66 -15.01
N ALA A 232 42.83 6.34 -16.28
CA ALA A 232 43.76 7.10 -17.11
C ALA A 232 43.27 8.52 -17.38
N GLU A 233 41.98 8.70 -17.68
CA GLU A 233 41.37 10.02 -17.89
C GLU A 233 41.42 10.90 -16.63
N LEU A 234 41.35 10.29 -15.45
CA LEU A 234 41.42 10.98 -14.16
C LEU A 234 42.87 11.17 -13.64
N GLY A 235 43.88 10.64 -14.34
CA GLY A 235 45.27 10.67 -13.90
C GLY A 235 45.55 9.81 -12.65
N LEU A 236 44.74 8.79 -12.41
CA LEU A 236 44.77 7.91 -11.23
C LEU A 236 45.35 6.52 -11.51
N SER A 237 45.94 6.30 -12.69
CA SER A 237 46.46 4.97 -13.08
C SER A 237 47.48 4.40 -12.11
N GLU A 238 48.28 5.24 -11.43
CA GLU A 238 49.27 4.81 -10.43
C GLU A 238 48.63 4.27 -9.13
N HIS A 239 47.33 4.49 -8.91
CA HIS A 239 46.59 4.08 -7.71
C HIS A 239 45.62 2.91 -7.97
N ALA A 240 45.62 2.33 -9.17
CA ALA A 240 44.61 1.37 -9.60
C ALA A 240 44.55 0.08 -8.76
N TYR A 241 45.69 -0.39 -8.24
CA TYR A 241 45.83 -1.72 -7.63
C TYR A 241 46.78 -1.77 -6.41
N GLY A 242 46.96 -0.63 -5.73
CA GLY A 242 47.85 -0.48 -4.57
C GLY A 242 47.22 -0.87 -3.24
#